data_AF-A0A9E0LU85-F1
#
_entry.id   AF-A0A9E0LU85-F1
#
_cell.length_a   1.000
_cell.length_b   1.000
_cell.length_c   1.000
_cell.angle_alpha   90.00
_cell.angle_beta   90.00
_cell.angle_gamma   90.00
#
_symmetry.space_group_name_H-M   'P 1'
#
loop_
_entity.id
_entity.type
_entity.pdbx_description
1 polymer ?
#
loop_
_entity_poly.entity_id
_entity_poly.type
_entity_poly.pdbx_seq_one_letter_code
_entity_poly.pdbx_strand_id
1 'polypeptide(L)'
;MRRRTLPEPAGFRRAEKAEPGGARRTAAAIALAWALLAAGTGLATPAAAAVERARLTNGDRAALVDKRDLFLETVPKRGEGLITFSRRVTGSPKHTAAVGKANGNPRRLLAGVRYRVPFGLIPPERQLAVIRALYPTDKGGADGWVHRTRGESLEKVAEWFTSGANAVATLRSRNKLGKGKLAAQTTLRIPNEILRAPFRAPAAPSVQAAAEAPPPAPAAAPAPVEVAPVLLPSPAPTISAGPPEGSSPAAPPTAPAAAPPVASPSAPPAGAISGTTPTSPPPPAAAPVSGVETGTGARPLPAPSGTVVAAPDAVVLASPSGPTISAGPASAGLPPAAALPAPSAPSGPLQYGEDAKGKFAIYALHA
;
A
#
# COMPACT_ATOMS: atom_id res chain seq x y z
N MET A 1 -6.81 16.72 57.98
CA MET A 1 -7.74 15.59 58.15
C MET A 1 -9.17 16.05 57.82
N ARG A 2 -9.68 15.76 56.61
CA ARG A 2 -11.11 15.88 56.29
C ARG A 2 -11.50 14.67 55.45
N ARG A 3 -12.25 13.74 56.05
CA ARG A 3 -12.78 12.55 55.39
C ARG A 3 -13.89 12.99 54.44
N ARG A 4 -13.67 12.87 53.12
CA ARG A 4 -14.74 12.98 52.12
C ARG A 4 -15.42 11.62 51.98
N THR A 5 -16.68 11.60 52.38
CA THR A 5 -17.65 10.53 52.14
C THR A 5 -17.89 10.37 50.64
N LEU A 6 -17.70 9.15 50.12
CA LEU A 6 -18.02 8.76 48.76
C LEU A 6 -19.51 8.36 48.66
N PRO A 7 -20.23 8.79 47.61
CA PRO A 7 -21.61 8.38 47.38
C PRO A 7 -21.70 6.92 46.89
N GLU A 8 -22.69 6.22 47.43
CA GLU A 8 -23.09 4.85 47.12
C GLU A 8 -23.44 4.65 45.64
N PRO A 9 -23.00 3.55 44.98
CA PRO A 9 -23.49 3.20 43.66
C PRO A 9 -24.88 2.58 43.72
N ALA A 10 -25.82 3.23 43.04
CA ALA A 10 -27.20 2.78 42.87
C ALA A 10 -27.29 1.42 42.16
N GLY A 11 -27.93 0.47 42.85
CA GLY A 11 -28.88 -0.51 42.33
C GLY A 11 -28.57 -1.23 41.02
N PHE A 12 -27.93 -2.41 41.13
CA PHE A 12 -28.06 -3.46 40.13
C PHE A 12 -29.52 -3.96 40.10
N ARG A 13 -30.28 -3.54 39.09
CA ARG A 13 -31.58 -4.16 38.80
C ARG A 13 -31.35 -5.58 38.29
N ARG A 14 -31.81 -6.53 39.11
CA ARG A 14 -31.93 -7.96 38.84
C ARG A 14 -32.87 -8.15 37.65
N ALA A 15 -32.33 -8.62 36.53
CA ALA A 15 -33.16 -9.03 35.40
C ALA A 15 -33.98 -10.26 35.81
N GLU A 16 -35.29 -10.16 35.63
CA GLU A 16 -36.25 -11.21 35.94
C GLU A 16 -36.02 -12.45 35.09
N LYS A 17 -36.11 -13.58 35.79
CA LYS A 17 -36.09 -14.94 35.28
C LYS A 17 -37.47 -15.23 34.70
N ALA A 18 -37.59 -15.26 33.38
CA ALA A 18 -38.80 -15.72 32.69
C ALA A 18 -38.85 -17.26 32.71
N GLU A 19 -39.91 -17.80 33.31
CA GLU A 19 -40.22 -19.23 33.40
C GLU A 19 -40.66 -19.83 32.05
N PRO A 20 -40.38 -21.13 31.81
CA PRO A 20 -40.75 -21.83 30.59
C PRO A 20 -42.11 -22.53 30.76
N GLY A 21 -43.18 -21.90 30.25
CA GLY A 21 -44.54 -22.43 30.36
C GLY A 21 -45.21 -22.66 29.00
N GLY A 22 -45.14 -23.92 28.52
CA GLY A 22 -46.21 -24.59 27.77
C GLY A 22 -46.64 -24.06 26.40
N ALA A 23 -46.30 -24.80 25.33
CA ALA A 23 -47.22 -25.09 24.22
C ALA A 23 -46.60 -26.13 23.26
N ARG A 24 -46.56 -27.39 23.71
CA ARG A 24 -46.41 -28.54 22.80
C ARG A 24 -47.74 -28.70 22.05
N ARG A 25 -47.93 -28.01 20.91
CA ARG A 25 -48.98 -28.31 19.88
C ARG A 25 -48.99 -27.28 18.73
N THR A 26 -47.86 -26.97 18.12
CA THR A 26 -47.79 -26.27 16.81
C THR A 26 -46.59 -26.75 15.99
N ALA A 27 -46.31 -28.05 16.02
CA ALA A 27 -45.17 -28.68 15.35
C ALA A 27 -45.52 -29.18 13.93
N ALA A 28 -46.10 -28.34 13.07
CA ALA A 28 -46.33 -28.71 11.67
C ALA A 28 -46.40 -27.55 10.65
N ALA A 29 -46.59 -26.29 11.07
CA ALA A 29 -46.76 -25.17 10.13
C ALA A 29 -45.54 -24.22 10.01
N ILE A 30 -44.53 -24.34 10.90
CA ILE A 30 -43.34 -23.46 10.90
C ILE A 30 -42.17 -24.08 10.10
N ALA A 31 -42.23 -25.37 9.78
CA ALA A 31 -41.19 -26.06 9.01
C ALA A 31 -41.14 -25.62 7.52
N LEU A 32 -42.24 -25.11 6.96
CA LEU A 32 -42.28 -24.67 5.55
C LEU A 32 -41.87 -23.20 5.36
N ALA A 33 -41.96 -22.38 6.40
CA ALA A 33 -41.51 -20.98 6.35
C ALA A 33 -39.97 -20.83 6.45
N TRP A 34 -39.28 -21.82 7.02
CA TRP A 34 -37.82 -21.85 7.07
C TRP A 34 -37.17 -22.46 5.81
N ALA A 35 -37.90 -23.31 5.07
CA ALA A 35 -37.39 -23.88 3.82
C ALA A 35 -37.35 -22.86 2.65
N LEU A 36 -38.20 -21.83 2.67
CA LEU A 36 -38.20 -20.75 1.68
C LEU A 36 -37.29 -19.56 2.05
N LEU A 37 -36.80 -19.49 3.29
CA LEU A 37 -35.83 -18.47 3.71
C LEU A 37 -34.36 -18.90 3.50
N ALA A 38 -34.12 -20.14 3.05
CA ALA A 38 -32.79 -20.66 2.76
C ALA A 38 -32.35 -20.48 1.29
N ALA A 39 -33.26 -20.08 0.39
CA ALA A 39 -32.97 -19.97 -1.05
C ALA A 39 -32.54 -18.56 -1.51
N GLY A 40 -32.52 -17.56 -0.62
CA GLY A 40 -32.29 -16.16 -0.97
C GLY A 40 -30.97 -15.55 -0.50
N THR A 41 -30.20 -16.22 0.37
CA THR A 41 -28.89 -15.71 0.80
C THR A 41 -27.83 -16.13 -0.21
N GLY A 42 -27.89 -15.54 -1.40
CA GLY A 42 -26.71 -15.43 -2.25
C GLY A 42 -25.66 -14.70 -1.43
N LEU A 43 -24.76 -15.46 -0.79
CA LEU A 43 -23.55 -14.92 -0.18
C LEU A 43 -22.85 -14.17 -1.31
N ALA A 44 -23.02 -12.85 -1.33
CA ALA A 44 -22.30 -11.97 -2.22
C ALA A 44 -20.83 -12.25 -1.96
N THR A 45 -20.24 -13.07 -2.83
CA THR A 45 -18.83 -13.39 -2.77
C THR A 45 -18.16 -12.04 -2.83
N PRO A 46 -17.46 -11.60 -1.76
CA PRO A 46 -16.89 -10.26 -1.74
C PRO A 46 -16.03 -10.17 -2.99
N ALA A 47 -16.44 -9.29 -3.91
CA ALA A 47 -15.77 -9.12 -5.20
C ALA A 47 -14.30 -8.91 -4.88
N ALA A 48 -13.47 -9.88 -5.27
CA ALA A 48 -12.06 -9.87 -4.90
C ALA A 48 -11.48 -8.52 -5.34
N ALA A 49 -11.04 -7.73 -4.37
CA ALA A 49 -10.49 -6.40 -4.58
C ALA A 49 -9.52 -6.45 -5.77
N ALA A 50 -9.72 -5.58 -6.75
CA ALA A 50 -8.86 -5.57 -7.93
C ALA A 50 -7.46 -5.12 -7.49
N VAL A 51 -6.50 -6.05 -7.49
CA VAL A 51 -5.11 -5.76 -7.11
C VAL A 51 -4.23 -5.75 -8.35
N GLU A 52 -3.82 -4.55 -8.75
CA GLU A 52 -2.78 -4.37 -9.75
C GLU A 52 -1.41 -4.50 -9.07
N ARG A 53 -0.47 -5.23 -9.69
CA ARG A 53 0.88 -5.41 -9.16
C ARG A 53 1.93 -5.17 -10.23
N ALA A 54 3.00 -4.46 -9.87
CA ALA A 54 4.17 -4.24 -10.72
C ALA A 54 5.45 -4.68 -9.99
N ARG A 55 6.40 -5.27 -10.71
CA ARG A 55 7.70 -5.67 -10.14
C ARG A 55 8.66 -4.48 -10.11
N LEU A 56 9.42 -4.35 -9.02
CA LEU A 56 10.53 -3.41 -8.92
C LEU A 56 11.84 -4.13 -9.24
N THR A 57 12.88 -3.35 -9.57
CA THR A 57 14.23 -3.85 -9.90
C THR A 57 14.90 -4.62 -8.76
N ASN A 58 14.55 -4.31 -7.52
CA ASN A 58 15.10 -4.95 -6.32
C ASN A 58 14.37 -6.25 -5.91
N GLY A 59 13.40 -6.73 -6.71
CA GLY A 59 12.58 -7.90 -6.40
C GLY A 59 11.35 -7.63 -5.50
N ASP A 60 11.18 -6.41 -5.01
CA ASP A 60 9.95 -5.98 -4.36
C ASP A 60 8.80 -5.85 -5.39
N ARG A 61 7.56 -5.69 -4.90
CA ARG A 61 6.40 -5.43 -5.75
C ARG A 61 5.66 -4.18 -5.28
N ALA A 62 5.27 -3.34 -6.22
CA ALA A 62 4.28 -2.30 -5.97
C ALA A 62 2.89 -2.94 -6.15
N ALA A 63 1.98 -2.62 -5.25
CA ALA A 63 0.59 -3.06 -5.33
C ALA A 63 -0.36 -1.88 -5.21
N LEU A 64 -1.33 -1.79 -6.11
CA LEU A 64 -2.45 -0.86 -6.05
C LEU A 64 -3.72 -1.68 -5.80
N VAL A 65 -4.31 -1.48 -4.63
CA VAL A 65 -5.53 -2.19 -4.20
C VAL A 65 -6.72 -1.26 -4.40
N ASP A 66 -7.75 -1.75 -5.11
CA ASP A 66 -9.01 -1.04 -5.36
C ASP A 66 -8.85 0.36 -5.96
N LYS A 67 -7.75 0.61 -6.66
CA LYS A 67 -7.38 1.93 -7.22
C LYS A 67 -7.32 3.04 -6.16
N ARG A 68 -7.10 2.68 -4.89
CA ARG A 68 -7.18 3.61 -3.76
C ARG A 68 -5.97 3.54 -2.85
N ASP A 69 -5.42 2.36 -2.65
CA ASP A 69 -4.36 2.19 -1.66
C ASP A 69 -3.11 1.60 -2.31
N LEU A 70 -2.02 2.34 -2.16
CA LEU A 70 -0.70 1.97 -2.63
C LEU A 70 0.09 1.28 -1.52
N PHE A 71 0.70 0.15 -1.86
CA PHE A 71 1.56 -0.61 -0.96
C PHE A 71 2.85 -1.01 -1.65
N LEU A 72 3.91 -1.13 -0.86
CA LEU A 72 5.10 -1.88 -1.23
C LEU A 72 5.04 -3.25 -0.57
N GLU A 73 5.05 -4.30 -1.39
CA GLU A 73 5.11 -5.69 -0.97
C GLU A 73 6.57 -6.17 -1.00
N THR A 74 7.15 -6.38 0.19
CA THR A 74 8.55 -6.82 0.35
C THR A 74 8.64 -8.06 1.23
N VAL A 75 9.68 -8.87 1.00
CA VAL A 75 9.91 -10.14 1.70
C VAL A 75 10.84 -9.90 2.90
N PRO A 76 10.51 -10.41 4.10
CA PRO A 76 11.39 -10.32 5.25
C PRO A 76 12.56 -11.28 5.10
N LYS A 77 13.72 -10.90 5.65
CA LYS A 77 14.88 -11.78 5.72
C LYS A 77 14.62 -12.91 6.73
N ARG A 78 15.35 -14.03 6.61
CA ARG A 78 15.24 -15.15 7.56
C ARG A 78 15.57 -14.65 8.97
N GLY A 79 14.68 -14.91 9.92
CA GLY A 79 14.83 -14.49 11.32
C GLY A 79 14.52 -13.01 11.59
N GLU A 80 14.08 -12.24 10.59
CA GLU A 80 13.76 -10.83 10.77
C GLU A 80 12.43 -10.63 11.53
N GLY A 81 12.47 -9.88 12.63
CA GLY A 81 11.28 -9.46 13.36
C GLY A 81 10.63 -8.20 12.76
N LEU A 82 9.37 -7.90 13.15
CA LEU A 82 8.59 -6.77 12.61
C LEU A 82 9.27 -5.40 12.78
N ILE A 83 9.96 -5.17 13.91
CA ILE A 83 10.69 -3.92 14.18
C ILE A 83 11.87 -3.76 13.22
N THR A 84 12.69 -4.80 13.08
CA THR A 84 13.87 -4.80 12.19
C THR A 84 13.44 -4.67 10.73
N PHE A 85 12.39 -5.39 10.33
CA PHE A 85 11.76 -5.28 9.02
C PHE A 85 11.29 -3.85 8.73
N SER A 86 10.55 -3.26 9.67
CA SER A 86 10.02 -1.90 9.52
C SER A 86 11.16 -0.90 9.38
N ARG A 87 12.14 -0.91 10.29
CA ARG A 87 13.32 -0.03 10.21
C ARG A 87 14.06 -0.14 8.87
N ARG A 88 14.24 -1.36 8.35
CA ARG A 88 14.93 -1.58 7.07
C ARG A 88 14.15 -1.02 5.88
N VAL A 89 12.83 -1.17 5.87
CA VAL A 89 12.00 -0.81 4.71
C VAL A 89 11.56 0.65 4.76
N THR A 90 11.21 1.16 5.94
CA THR A 90 10.68 2.51 6.15
C THR A 90 11.74 3.52 6.60
N GLY A 91 12.94 3.06 6.98
CA GLY A 91 13.98 3.88 7.61
C GLY A 91 13.76 4.16 9.10
N SER A 92 12.62 3.77 9.69
CA SER A 92 12.30 4.10 11.09
C SER A 92 11.54 2.98 11.82
N PRO A 93 11.97 2.58 13.04
CA PRO A 93 11.24 1.61 13.85
C PRO A 93 9.92 2.16 14.39
N LYS A 94 9.71 3.49 14.39
CA LYS A 94 8.44 4.11 14.83
C LYS A 94 7.23 3.68 13.98
N HIS A 95 7.48 3.22 12.75
CA HIS A 95 6.45 2.78 11.82
C HIS A 95 5.99 1.33 12.04
N THR A 96 6.56 0.61 13.02
CA THR A 96 6.27 -0.81 13.29
C THR A 96 4.78 -1.07 13.50
N ALA A 97 4.09 -0.23 14.29
CA ALA A 97 2.66 -0.43 14.59
C ALA A 97 1.78 -0.27 13.34
N ALA A 98 2.08 0.71 12.48
CA ALA A 98 1.33 0.94 11.26
C ALA A 98 1.56 -0.16 10.21
N VAL A 99 2.81 -0.63 10.07
CA VAL A 99 3.14 -1.79 9.23
C VAL A 99 2.48 -3.06 9.77
N GLY A 100 2.51 -3.29 11.09
CA GLY A 100 1.80 -4.39 11.74
C GLY A 100 0.31 -4.38 11.42
N LYS A 101 -0.36 -3.23 11.63
CA LYS A 101 -1.79 -3.05 11.39
C LYS A 101 -2.17 -3.37 9.94
N ALA A 102 -1.37 -2.91 8.97
CA ALA A 102 -1.60 -3.18 7.55
C ALA A 102 -1.50 -4.68 7.17
N ASN A 103 -0.91 -5.51 8.03
CA ASN A 103 -0.71 -6.94 7.82
C ASN A 103 -1.45 -7.81 8.87
N GLY A 104 -2.41 -7.25 9.61
CA GLY A 104 -3.16 -8.00 10.61
C GLY A 104 -2.39 -8.32 11.91
N ASN A 105 -1.36 -7.53 12.24
CA ASN A 105 -0.53 -7.66 13.44
C ASN A 105 0.04 -9.07 13.64
N PRO A 106 0.85 -9.57 12.69
CA PRO A 106 1.41 -10.91 12.78
C PRO A 106 2.32 -11.02 14.01
N ARG A 107 2.17 -12.09 14.79
CA ARG A 107 3.07 -12.38 15.93
C ARG A 107 4.51 -12.62 15.47
N ARG A 108 4.70 -13.16 14.26
CA ARG A 108 6.00 -13.45 13.65
C ARG A 108 5.93 -13.27 12.15
N LEU A 109 6.99 -12.72 11.55
CA LEU A 109 7.14 -12.65 10.11
C LEU A 109 7.59 -14.00 9.55
N LEU A 110 6.92 -14.46 8.49
CA LEU A 110 7.25 -15.69 7.80
C LEU A 110 8.18 -15.39 6.62
N ALA A 111 9.30 -16.13 6.53
CA ALA A 111 10.21 -16.01 5.40
C ALA A 111 9.50 -16.45 4.11
N GLY A 112 9.77 -15.76 3.00
CA GLY A 112 9.13 -16.01 1.69
C GLY A 112 7.73 -15.40 1.52
N VAL A 113 7.09 -14.94 2.61
CA VAL A 113 5.80 -14.24 2.54
C VAL A 113 6.03 -12.74 2.30
N ARG A 114 5.25 -12.14 1.41
CA ARG A 114 5.30 -10.70 1.16
C ARG A 114 4.42 -9.95 2.14
N TYR A 115 4.99 -8.94 2.80
CA TYR A 115 4.27 -8.06 3.71
C TYR A 115 4.08 -6.69 3.06
N ARG A 116 2.91 -6.10 3.31
CA ARG A 116 2.49 -4.80 2.79
C ARG A 116 3.03 -3.67 3.64
N VAL A 117 3.67 -2.70 3.02
CA VAL A 117 4.11 -1.46 3.67
C VAL A 117 3.32 -0.29 3.05
N PRO A 118 2.53 0.45 3.86
CA PRO A 118 1.76 1.60 3.38
C PRO A 118 2.66 2.64 2.70
N PHE A 119 2.21 3.17 1.56
CA PHE A 119 3.00 4.07 0.71
C PHE A 119 3.60 5.27 1.44
N GLY A 120 2.81 5.94 2.29
CA GLY A 120 3.26 7.12 3.03
C GLY A 120 4.37 6.88 4.06
N LEU A 121 4.66 5.62 4.40
CA LEU A 121 5.70 5.23 5.36
C LEU A 121 7.03 4.85 4.68
N ILE A 122 7.03 4.75 3.36
CA ILE A 122 8.18 4.33 2.56
C ILE A 122 9.12 5.52 2.36
N PRO A 123 10.45 5.34 2.30
CA PRO A 123 11.39 6.41 1.96
C PRO A 123 11.11 7.02 0.58
N PRO A 124 11.40 8.32 0.38
CA PRO A 124 11.11 9.05 -0.86
C PRO A 124 11.58 8.35 -2.14
N GLU A 125 12.78 7.77 -2.13
CA GLU A 125 13.40 7.12 -3.29
C GLU A 125 12.59 5.88 -3.72
N ARG A 126 12.11 5.12 -2.74
CA ARG A 126 11.27 3.94 -2.96
C ARG A 126 9.83 4.33 -3.34
N GLN A 127 9.31 5.46 -2.86
CA GLN A 127 8.01 5.98 -3.30
C GLN A 127 8.02 6.26 -4.81
N LEU A 128 9.08 6.91 -5.31
CA LEU A 128 9.25 7.18 -6.74
C LEU A 128 9.33 5.87 -7.55
N ALA A 129 10.09 4.87 -7.06
CA ALA A 129 10.19 3.57 -7.71
C ALA A 129 8.84 2.84 -7.80
N VAL A 130 8.02 2.91 -6.74
CA VAL A 130 6.65 2.34 -6.72
C VAL A 130 5.76 3.01 -7.76
N ILE A 131 5.75 4.35 -7.82
CA ILE A 131 4.92 5.08 -8.78
C ILE A 131 5.37 4.79 -10.21
N ARG A 132 6.67 4.84 -10.51
CA ARG A 132 7.18 4.54 -11.86
C ARG A 132 6.86 3.11 -12.31
N ALA A 133 6.84 2.14 -11.39
CA ALA A 133 6.49 0.77 -11.70
C ALA A 133 5.00 0.60 -12.05
N LEU A 134 4.10 1.27 -11.32
CA LEU A 134 2.66 1.18 -11.55
C LEU A 134 2.19 2.10 -12.70
N TYR A 135 2.80 3.26 -12.83
CA TYR A 135 2.44 4.32 -13.77
C TYR A 135 3.64 4.65 -14.68
N PRO A 136 4.01 3.78 -15.62
CA PRO A 136 5.18 3.97 -16.49
C PRO A 136 5.04 5.18 -17.44
N THR A 137 3.82 5.63 -17.69
CA THR A 137 3.53 6.83 -18.51
C THR A 137 3.74 8.13 -17.76
N ASP A 138 3.80 8.09 -16.43
CA ASP A 138 3.95 9.27 -15.61
C ASP A 138 5.37 9.82 -15.70
N LYS A 139 5.48 11.14 -15.79
CA LYS A 139 6.77 11.82 -15.97
C LYS A 139 6.83 13.10 -15.18
N GLY A 140 7.98 13.34 -14.55
CA GLY A 140 8.35 14.64 -14.00
C GLY A 140 8.90 15.55 -15.10
N GLY A 141 8.63 16.84 -14.99
CA GLY A 141 9.14 17.89 -15.86
C GLY A 141 9.35 19.22 -15.12
N ALA A 142 9.78 20.24 -15.85
CA ALA A 142 10.09 21.57 -15.29
C ALA A 142 8.88 22.21 -14.58
N ASP A 143 7.68 21.95 -15.07
CA ASP A 143 6.44 22.52 -14.55
C ASP A 143 5.72 21.62 -13.52
N GLY A 144 6.29 20.46 -13.21
CA GLY A 144 5.69 19.51 -12.26
C GLY A 144 5.60 18.08 -12.77
N TRP A 145 4.76 17.29 -12.13
CA TRP A 145 4.54 15.88 -12.47
C TRP A 145 3.27 15.71 -13.29
N VAL A 146 3.34 14.95 -14.37
CA VAL A 146 2.18 14.58 -15.18
C VAL A 146 1.75 13.17 -14.81
N HIS A 147 0.55 13.04 -14.27
CA HIS A 147 -0.06 11.79 -13.84
C HIS A 147 -1.28 11.44 -14.70
N ARG A 148 -1.35 10.20 -15.20
CA ARG A 148 -2.54 9.73 -15.92
C ARG A 148 -3.40 8.83 -15.03
N THR A 149 -4.58 9.34 -14.70
CA THR A 149 -5.52 8.67 -13.79
C THR A 149 -6.10 7.40 -14.43
N ARG A 150 -6.38 6.37 -13.62
CA ARG A 150 -7.05 5.12 -13.99
C ARG A 150 -8.36 4.91 -13.21
N GLY A 151 -8.87 5.99 -12.62
CA GLY A 151 -10.13 6.02 -11.86
C GLY A 151 -9.94 6.23 -10.35
N GLU A 152 -8.75 6.64 -9.93
CA GLU A 152 -8.46 7.08 -8.56
C GLU A 152 -9.20 8.40 -8.27
N SER A 153 -9.44 8.69 -6.99
CA SER A 153 -9.99 9.98 -6.61
C SER A 153 -8.90 11.06 -6.53
N LEU A 154 -9.30 12.32 -6.65
CA LEU A 154 -8.37 13.45 -6.56
C LEU A 154 -7.71 13.52 -5.18
N GLU A 155 -8.42 13.09 -4.14
CA GLU A 155 -7.91 13.00 -2.76
C GLU A 155 -6.76 12.00 -2.65
N LYS A 156 -6.89 10.83 -3.30
CA LYS A 156 -5.83 9.81 -3.32
C LYS A 156 -4.61 10.26 -4.13
N VAL A 157 -4.82 10.87 -5.28
CA VAL A 157 -3.72 11.47 -6.06
C VAL A 157 -3.01 12.55 -5.21
N ALA A 158 -3.75 13.42 -4.54
CA ALA A 158 -3.16 14.40 -3.64
C ALA A 158 -2.37 13.74 -2.50
N GLU A 159 -2.93 12.72 -1.84
CA GLU A 159 -2.27 11.96 -0.77
C GLU A 159 -0.91 11.40 -1.21
N TRP A 160 -0.83 10.84 -2.42
CA TRP A 160 0.38 10.19 -2.93
C TRP A 160 1.46 11.17 -3.37
N PHE A 161 1.08 12.20 -4.11
CA PHE A 161 2.03 13.07 -4.79
C PHE A 161 2.36 14.36 -4.04
N THR A 162 1.52 14.78 -3.09
CA THR A 162 1.62 16.08 -2.42
C THR A 162 1.72 15.94 -0.91
N SER A 163 2.21 16.98 -0.22
CA SER A 163 2.38 16.99 1.25
C SER A 163 1.53 18.06 1.96
N GLY A 164 0.56 18.68 1.29
CA GLY A 164 -0.18 19.83 1.82
C GLY A 164 -1.67 19.55 2.07
N ALA A 165 -2.22 20.14 3.14
CA ALA A 165 -3.64 20.02 3.48
C ALA A 165 -4.58 20.59 2.38
N ASN A 166 -4.13 21.60 1.63
CA ASN A 166 -4.90 22.26 0.58
C ASN A 166 -4.65 21.68 -0.83
N ALA A 167 -3.95 20.56 -0.94
CA ALA A 167 -3.49 20.04 -2.23
C ALA A 167 -4.64 19.72 -3.20
N VAL A 168 -5.76 19.19 -2.70
CA VAL A 168 -6.94 18.86 -3.53
C VAL A 168 -7.51 20.13 -4.18
N ALA A 169 -7.64 21.22 -3.42
CA ALA A 169 -8.15 22.49 -3.93
C ALA A 169 -7.20 23.09 -4.97
N THR A 170 -5.89 23.07 -4.69
CA THR A 170 -4.87 23.56 -5.62
C THR A 170 -4.85 22.75 -6.91
N LEU A 171 -4.89 21.41 -6.83
CA LEU A 171 -4.94 20.53 -7.99
C LEU A 171 -6.18 20.78 -8.83
N ARG A 172 -7.35 20.92 -8.19
CA ARG A 172 -8.61 21.20 -8.88
C ARG A 172 -8.55 22.52 -9.65
N SER A 173 -8.07 23.58 -8.99
CA SER A 173 -7.92 24.91 -9.61
C SER A 173 -6.93 24.91 -10.78
N ARG A 174 -5.73 24.35 -10.58
CA ARG A 174 -4.67 24.33 -11.60
C ARG A 174 -5.00 23.48 -12.83
N ASN A 175 -5.79 22.42 -12.66
CA ASN A 175 -6.24 21.56 -13.75
C ASN A 175 -7.62 21.94 -14.31
N LYS A 176 -8.22 23.06 -13.84
CA LYS A 176 -9.56 23.52 -14.25
C LYS A 176 -10.64 22.43 -14.12
N LEU A 177 -10.54 21.62 -13.06
CA LEU A 177 -11.47 20.51 -12.84
C LEU A 177 -12.73 21.01 -12.12
N GLY A 178 -13.89 20.49 -12.54
CA GLY A 178 -15.15 20.72 -11.83
C GLY A 178 -15.20 20.05 -10.45
N LYS A 179 -16.34 20.21 -9.77
CA LYS A 179 -16.62 19.52 -8.48
C LYS A 179 -16.97 18.03 -8.65
N GLY A 180 -17.08 17.55 -9.89
CA GLY A 180 -17.46 16.18 -10.22
C GLY A 180 -16.37 15.16 -9.91
N LYS A 181 -16.73 13.88 -10.04
CA LYS A 181 -15.80 12.75 -9.95
C LYS A 181 -14.78 12.84 -11.07
N LEU A 182 -13.52 12.55 -10.75
CA LEU A 182 -12.44 12.48 -11.72
C LEU A 182 -12.68 11.32 -12.70
N ALA A 183 -12.73 11.61 -14.00
CA ALA A 183 -12.87 10.60 -15.03
C ALA A 183 -11.57 9.80 -15.16
N ALA A 184 -11.68 8.51 -15.47
CA ALA A 184 -10.51 7.71 -15.79
C ALA A 184 -9.81 8.25 -17.05
N GLN A 185 -8.51 8.02 -17.16
CA GLN A 185 -7.65 8.49 -18.26
C GLN A 185 -7.48 10.01 -18.34
N THR A 186 -7.94 10.76 -17.34
CA THR A 186 -7.66 12.19 -17.23
C THR A 186 -6.18 12.41 -16.90
N THR A 187 -5.53 13.27 -17.68
CA THR A 187 -4.17 13.73 -17.43
C THR A 187 -4.19 14.87 -16.41
N LEU A 188 -3.54 14.66 -15.27
CA LEU A 188 -3.39 15.64 -14.21
C LEU A 188 -1.96 16.19 -14.20
N ARG A 189 -1.84 17.51 -14.16
CA ARG A 189 -0.58 18.21 -13.91
C ARG A 189 -0.51 18.60 -12.43
N ILE A 190 0.51 18.12 -11.75
CA ILE A 190 0.77 18.38 -10.33
C ILE A 190 1.92 19.39 -10.24
N PRO A 191 1.66 20.65 -9.86
CA PRO A 191 2.70 21.69 -9.82
C PRO A 191 3.83 21.37 -8.85
N ASN A 192 5.06 21.77 -9.20
CA ASN A 192 6.24 21.53 -8.37
C ASN A 192 6.14 22.13 -6.96
N GLU A 193 5.41 23.25 -6.82
CA GLU A 193 5.20 23.93 -5.53
C GLU A 193 4.56 23.03 -4.46
N ILE A 194 3.63 22.17 -4.85
CA ILE A 194 2.89 21.27 -3.93
C ILE A 194 3.38 19.82 -3.98
N LEU A 195 4.21 19.51 -4.96
CA LEU A 195 4.73 18.18 -5.21
C LEU A 195 5.73 17.79 -4.11
N ARG A 196 5.66 16.54 -3.65
CA ARG A 196 6.64 16.00 -2.68
C ARG A 196 8.03 15.97 -3.32
N ALA A 197 9.07 16.14 -2.49
CA ALA A 197 10.46 16.12 -2.89
C ALA A 197 10.86 14.99 -3.88
N PRO A 198 10.49 13.71 -3.69
CA PRO A 198 10.91 12.64 -4.60
C PRO A 198 10.37 12.73 -6.03
N PHE A 199 9.29 13.47 -6.26
CA PHE A 199 8.68 13.60 -7.58
C PHE A 199 9.11 14.89 -8.30
N ARG A 200 9.73 15.83 -7.58
CA ARG A 200 10.27 17.04 -8.21
C ARG A 200 11.37 16.61 -9.18
N ALA A 201 11.31 17.13 -10.39
CA ALA A 201 12.46 17.00 -11.28
C ALA A 201 13.68 17.55 -10.53
N PRO A 202 14.83 16.84 -10.55
CA PRO A 202 16.07 17.47 -10.10
C PRO A 202 16.16 18.77 -10.89
N ALA A 203 16.22 19.91 -10.19
CA ALA A 203 16.39 21.19 -10.85
C ALA A 203 17.53 20.99 -11.83
N ALA A 204 17.24 21.08 -13.14
CA ALA A 204 18.26 20.85 -14.15
C ALA A 204 19.44 21.71 -13.72
N PRO A 205 20.65 21.12 -13.54
CA PRO A 205 21.78 21.86 -13.01
C PRO A 205 21.87 23.12 -13.84
N SER A 206 21.59 24.26 -13.20
CA SER A 206 21.37 25.50 -13.91
C SER A 206 22.59 25.72 -14.77
N VAL A 207 22.44 25.58 -16.08
CA VAL A 207 23.58 25.69 -17.02
C VAL A 207 24.21 27.10 -16.91
N GLN A 208 23.49 28.04 -16.29
CA GLN A 208 24.01 29.33 -15.83
C GLN A 208 25.22 29.24 -14.88
N ALA A 209 25.33 28.23 -14.01
CA ALA A 209 26.52 28.09 -13.16
C ALA A 209 27.76 27.63 -13.96
N ALA A 210 27.58 27.02 -15.13
CA ALA A 210 28.68 26.63 -16.01
C ALA A 210 29.08 27.75 -16.99
N ALA A 211 28.20 28.73 -17.23
CA ALA A 211 28.49 29.90 -18.08
C ALA A 211 29.17 31.05 -17.30
N GLU A 212 29.10 31.04 -15.96
CA GLU A 212 29.80 31.98 -15.08
C GLU A 212 30.97 31.32 -14.34
N ALA A 213 31.49 30.21 -14.86
CA ALA A 213 32.90 29.95 -14.67
C ALA A 213 33.64 31.00 -15.53
N PRO A 214 34.40 31.93 -14.94
CA PRO A 214 35.22 32.84 -15.73
C PRO A 214 36.04 32.00 -16.72
N PRO A 215 36.14 32.43 -18.00
CA PRO A 215 36.98 31.73 -18.96
C PRO A 215 38.33 31.48 -18.28
N PRO A 216 38.87 30.25 -18.30
CA PRO A 216 40.13 29.95 -17.66
C PRO A 216 41.12 31.01 -18.14
N ALA A 217 41.64 31.80 -17.19
CA ALA A 217 42.66 32.79 -17.48
C ALA A 217 43.72 32.07 -18.34
N PRO A 218 44.14 32.65 -19.48
CA PRO A 218 45.09 32.02 -20.37
C PRO A 218 46.25 31.51 -19.54
N ALA A 219 46.40 30.18 -19.54
CA ALA A 219 47.39 29.49 -18.75
C ALA A 219 48.74 30.16 -19.02
N ALA A 220 49.31 30.77 -17.98
CA ALA A 220 50.70 31.17 -17.99
C ALA A 220 51.50 29.94 -18.42
N ALA A 221 52.30 30.11 -19.47
CA ALA A 221 53.09 29.05 -20.07
C ALA A 221 53.80 28.24 -18.96
N PRO A 222 53.67 26.91 -18.94
CA PRO A 222 54.37 26.09 -17.97
C PRO A 222 55.87 26.30 -18.18
N ALA A 223 56.56 26.74 -17.12
CA ALA A 223 58.01 26.67 -17.06
C ALA A 223 58.44 25.19 -17.26
N PRO A 224 59.52 24.92 -17.99
CA PRO A 224 60.01 23.57 -18.22
C PRO A 224 60.34 22.90 -16.88
N VAL A 225 59.53 21.91 -16.50
CA VAL A 225 59.78 21.09 -15.32
C VAL A 225 60.82 20.04 -15.69
N GLU A 226 61.96 20.15 -15.03
CA GLU A 226 63.07 19.21 -15.06
C GLU A 226 62.58 17.80 -14.69
N VAL A 227 62.84 16.85 -15.58
CA VAL A 227 62.40 15.46 -15.50
C VAL A 227 63.17 14.75 -14.39
N ALA A 228 62.57 14.61 -13.22
CA ALA A 228 63.07 13.70 -12.19
C ALA A 228 62.87 12.23 -12.63
N PRO A 229 63.87 11.35 -12.46
CA PRO A 229 63.83 9.99 -12.96
C PRO A 229 62.79 9.13 -12.25
N VAL A 230 62.08 8.37 -13.07
CA VAL A 230 61.16 7.28 -12.75
C VAL A 230 61.83 6.27 -11.82
N LEU A 231 61.38 6.17 -10.56
CA LEU A 231 61.62 5.00 -9.73
C LEU A 231 60.56 3.95 -10.06
N LEU A 232 61.02 2.79 -10.50
CA LEU A 232 60.25 1.61 -10.90
C LEU A 232 59.41 1.03 -9.73
N PRO A 233 58.31 0.31 -10.05
CA PRO A 233 57.44 -0.33 -9.07
C PRO A 233 58.06 -1.58 -8.42
N SER A 234 57.83 -1.72 -7.11
CA SER A 234 58.11 -2.94 -6.33
C SER A 234 57.18 -4.09 -6.74
N PRO A 235 57.70 -5.33 -6.87
CA PRO A 235 56.91 -6.50 -7.29
C PRO A 235 56.00 -7.06 -6.17
N ALA A 236 54.92 -7.69 -6.61
CA ALA A 236 53.85 -8.29 -5.82
C ALA A 236 54.31 -9.45 -4.89
N PRO A 237 53.62 -9.70 -3.76
CA PRO A 237 53.75 -10.95 -3.04
C PRO A 237 53.02 -12.09 -3.76
N THR A 238 53.80 -13.04 -4.26
CA THR A 238 53.42 -14.40 -4.65
C THR A 238 52.70 -15.10 -3.49
N ILE A 239 51.41 -15.37 -3.62
CA ILE A 239 50.73 -16.33 -2.74
C ILE A 239 50.79 -17.70 -3.41
N SER A 240 51.40 -18.61 -2.66
CA SER A 240 51.79 -19.98 -3.00
C SER A 240 50.62 -20.84 -3.48
N ALA A 241 50.79 -21.42 -4.66
CA ALA A 241 50.02 -22.56 -5.13
C ALA A 241 50.65 -23.84 -4.56
N GLY A 242 49.94 -24.53 -3.66
CA GLY A 242 50.23 -25.91 -3.28
C GLY A 242 49.35 -26.88 -4.07
N PRO A 243 49.92 -27.91 -4.74
CA PRO A 243 49.15 -28.96 -5.43
C PRO A 243 49.18 -30.27 -4.59
N PRO A 244 48.74 -31.43 -5.11
CA PRO A 244 47.38 -31.98 -4.98
C PRO A 244 47.40 -33.37 -4.29
N GLU A 245 46.29 -34.09 -4.38
CA GLU A 245 46.12 -35.54 -4.11
C GLU A 245 45.69 -35.97 -2.70
N GLY A 246 44.65 -36.81 -2.69
CA GLY A 246 44.05 -37.37 -1.49
C GLY A 246 42.70 -38.04 -1.77
N SER A 247 42.74 -39.11 -2.55
CA SER A 247 41.64 -40.05 -2.78
C SER A 247 40.91 -40.47 -1.49
N SER A 248 39.58 -40.45 -1.50
CA SER A 248 38.76 -41.39 -0.71
C SER A 248 37.33 -41.46 -1.22
N PRO A 249 36.92 -42.60 -1.82
CA PRO A 249 35.52 -42.95 -2.00
C PRO A 249 35.09 -43.79 -0.80
N ALA A 250 34.23 -43.28 0.08
CA ALA A 250 33.61 -44.11 1.11
C ALA A 250 32.25 -43.59 1.59
N ALA A 251 31.28 -44.48 1.43
CA ALA A 251 30.02 -44.64 2.15
C ALA A 251 28.79 -43.79 1.74
N PRO A 252 27.66 -44.46 1.41
CA PRO A 252 26.35 -43.81 1.42
C PRO A 252 25.92 -43.51 2.87
N PRO A 253 25.15 -42.43 3.12
CA PRO A 253 24.60 -42.17 4.43
C PRO A 253 23.57 -43.25 4.80
N THR A 254 23.97 -44.07 5.77
CA THR A 254 23.10 -44.95 6.55
C THR A 254 21.91 -44.15 7.09
N ALA A 255 20.71 -44.67 6.84
CA ALA A 255 19.47 -44.18 7.40
C ALA A 255 19.56 -44.09 8.94
N PRO A 256 19.14 -42.99 9.58
CA PRO A 256 19.00 -42.97 11.02
C PRO A 256 17.87 -43.93 11.41
N ALA A 257 18.26 -44.93 12.19
CA ALA A 257 17.40 -45.87 12.86
C ALA A 257 16.28 -45.16 13.63
N ALA A 258 15.11 -45.80 13.61
CA ALA A 258 13.94 -45.45 14.37
C ALA A 258 14.30 -45.17 15.84
N ALA A 259 14.03 -43.94 16.29
CA ALA A 259 14.00 -43.61 17.70
C ALA A 259 12.84 -44.38 18.37
N PRO A 260 13.04 -44.96 19.56
CA PRO A 260 11.96 -45.59 20.31
C PRO A 260 10.91 -44.55 20.75
N PRO A 261 9.64 -44.96 20.96
CA PRO A 261 8.58 -44.07 21.42
C PRO A 261 8.93 -43.52 22.80
N VAL A 262 9.22 -42.23 22.87
CA VAL A 262 9.36 -41.52 24.14
C VAL A 262 7.97 -41.35 24.74
N ALA A 263 7.84 -41.84 25.96
CA ALA A 263 6.64 -41.83 26.78
C ALA A 263 5.98 -40.44 26.86
N SER A 264 4.64 -40.47 26.89
CA SER A 264 3.77 -39.32 27.15
C SER A 264 4.19 -38.57 28.42
N PRO A 265 4.43 -37.25 28.37
CA PRO A 265 4.52 -36.46 29.59
C PRO A 265 3.12 -36.33 30.21
N SER A 266 3.01 -36.83 31.43
CA SER A 266 1.89 -36.64 32.34
C SER A 266 1.44 -35.19 32.41
N ALA A 267 0.12 -35.01 32.46
CA ALA A 267 -0.55 -33.74 32.73
C ALA A 267 0.00 -33.09 34.01
N PRO A 268 0.27 -31.77 34.02
CA PRO A 268 0.51 -31.05 35.26
C PRO A 268 -0.80 -30.91 36.06
N PRO A 269 -0.74 -31.03 37.41
CA PRO A 269 -1.90 -30.83 38.25
C PRO A 269 -2.35 -29.36 38.24
N ALA A 270 -3.67 -29.17 38.33
CA ALA A 270 -4.32 -27.88 38.51
C ALA A 270 -3.84 -27.23 39.83
N GLY A 271 -2.87 -26.32 39.72
CA GLY A 271 -2.36 -25.50 40.82
C GLY A 271 -2.80 -24.05 40.64
N ALA A 272 -3.54 -23.56 41.63
CA ALA A 272 -4.11 -22.22 41.71
C ALA A 272 -3.08 -21.10 41.48
N ILE A 273 -3.38 -20.19 40.55
CA ILE A 273 -2.73 -18.88 40.48
C ILE A 273 -3.65 -17.84 41.11
N SER A 274 -3.33 -17.48 42.35
CA SER A 274 -3.86 -16.32 43.05
C SER A 274 -3.51 -15.05 42.28
N GLY A 275 -4.51 -14.19 42.13
CA GLY A 275 -4.41 -12.96 41.36
C GLY A 275 -3.45 -11.93 41.92
N THR A 276 -2.83 -11.18 41.01
CA THR A 276 -2.41 -9.81 41.25
C THR A 276 -2.80 -9.00 40.02
N THR A 277 -3.89 -8.24 40.15
CA THR A 277 -4.30 -7.20 39.19
C THR A 277 -3.29 -6.04 39.23
N PRO A 278 -2.73 -5.58 38.10
CA PRO A 278 -1.99 -4.34 38.07
C PRO A 278 -2.94 -3.15 38.18
N THR A 279 -2.84 -2.44 39.32
CA THR A 279 -3.47 -1.14 39.57
C THR A 279 -3.00 -0.13 38.52
N SER A 280 -3.93 0.30 37.67
CA SER A 280 -3.73 1.39 36.71
C SER A 280 -3.65 2.73 37.46
N PRO A 281 -2.67 3.61 37.20
CA PRO A 281 -2.62 4.93 37.83
C PRO A 281 -3.76 5.82 37.32
N PRO A 282 -4.35 6.67 38.18
CA PRO A 282 -5.41 7.59 37.78
C PRO A 282 -4.87 8.72 36.87
N PRO A 283 -5.72 9.26 35.97
CA PRO A 283 -5.35 10.39 35.12
C PRO A 283 -5.14 11.68 35.93
N PRO A 284 -4.25 12.58 35.50
CA PRO A 284 -4.05 13.87 36.16
C PRO A 284 -5.30 14.76 36.02
N ALA A 285 -5.66 15.40 37.12
CA ALA A 285 -6.79 16.32 37.23
C ALA A 285 -6.61 17.53 36.29
N ALA A 286 -7.66 17.81 35.51
CA ALA A 286 -7.75 19.02 34.70
C ALA A 286 -7.76 20.27 35.61
N ALA A 287 -6.85 21.18 35.35
CA ALA A 287 -6.82 22.49 35.98
C ALA A 287 -8.02 23.35 35.51
N PRO A 288 -8.60 24.19 36.39
CA PRO A 288 -9.67 25.11 36.01
C PRO A 288 -9.12 26.31 35.23
N VAL A 289 -9.64 26.52 34.03
CA VAL A 289 -9.51 27.79 33.30
C VAL A 289 -10.62 28.75 33.75
N SER A 290 -10.31 29.56 34.76
CA SER A 290 -10.85 30.93 34.85
C SER A 290 -10.18 31.75 33.73
N GLY A 291 -10.79 32.62 32.94
CA GLY A 291 -12.09 33.27 32.91
C GLY A 291 -11.89 34.59 32.15
N VAL A 292 -12.97 35.16 31.60
CA VAL A 292 -13.12 36.59 31.23
C VAL A 292 -12.27 37.00 29.98
N GLU A 293 -12.84 37.40 28.84
CA GLU A 293 -13.56 38.66 28.64
C GLU A 293 -14.62 38.60 27.52
N THR A 294 -15.70 39.31 27.83
CA THR A 294 -16.80 39.76 26.99
C THR A 294 -16.32 40.66 25.84
N GLY A 295 -16.76 40.36 24.61
CA GLY A 295 -16.56 41.20 23.44
C GLY A 295 -17.78 41.17 22.53
N THR A 296 -18.87 41.79 22.98
CA THR A 296 -20.07 42.07 22.20
C THR A 296 -19.74 43.00 21.04
N GLY A 297 -19.79 42.47 19.81
CA GLY A 297 -19.59 43.23 18.58
C GLY A 297 -20.58 42.77 17.51
N ALA A 298 -21.86 43.06 17.72
CA ALA A 298 -22.90 42.87 16.73
C ALA A 298 -22.63 43.77 15.52
N ARG A 299 -22.43 43.17 14.34
CA ARG A 299 -22.39 43.87 13.07
C ARG A 299 -23.52 43.34 12.19
N PRO A 300 -24.44 44.19 11.68
CA PRO A 300 -25.58 43.73 10.89
C PRO A 300 -25.10 43.29 9.50
N LEU A 301 -25.51 42.11 9.07
CA LEU A 301 -25.43 41.68 7.67
C LEU A 301 -26.54 42.37 6.86
N PRO A 302 -26.22 42.95 5.68
CA PRO A 302 -27.25 43.42 4.76
C PRO A 302 -27.96 42.25 4.07
N ALA A 303 -29.26 42.40 3.88
CA ALA A 303 -30.13 41.46 3.18
C ALA A 303 -29.70 41.26 1.72
N PRO A 304 -29.78 40.04 1.16
CA PRO A 304 -29.79 39.87 -0.29
C PRO A 304 -31.19 40.17 -0.83
N SER A 305 -31.30 41.31 -1.52
CA SER A 305 -32.41 41.62 -2.42
C SER A 305 -32.56 40.50 -3.44
N GLY A 306 -33.80 40.07 -3.62
CA GLY A 306 -34.18 39.11 -4.65
C GLY A 306 -34.00 39.68 -6.05
N THR A 307 -33.61 38.81 -6.97
CA THR A 307 -33.87 39.00 -8.39
C THR A 307 -34.46 37.70 -8.93
N VAL A 308 -35.76 37.75 -9.17
CA VAL A 308 -36.48 36.87 -10.07
C VAL A 308 -36.01 37.20 -11.48
N VAL A 309 -35.42 36.25 -12.20
CA VAL A 309 -35.26 36.36 -13.65
C VAL A 309 -35.90 35.14 -14.29
N ALA A 310 -36.82 35.47 -15.20
CA ALA A 310 -37.66 34.59 -15.96
C ALA A 310 -36.87 33.60 -16.82
N ALA A 311 -37.46 32.41 -16.98
CA ALA A 311 -37.19 31.54 -18.09
C ALA A 311 -37.69 32.18 -19.40
N PRO A 312 -36.95 32.01 -20.50
CA PRO A 312 -37.61 31.84 -21.79
C PRO A 312 -37.30 30.49 -22.43
N ASP A 313 -38.40 29.89 -22.88
CA ASP A 313 -38.61 29.10 -24.09
C ASP A 313 -37.46 28.35 -24.78
N ALA A 314 -37.75 27.05 -24.93
CA ALA A 314 -37.62 26.23 -26.13
C ALA A 314 -36.81 26.80 -27.32
N VAL A 315 -35.66 26.17 -27.57
CA VAL A 315 -35.03 26.16 -28.90
C VAL A 315 -34.69 24.72 -29.28
N VAL A 316 -35.52 24.21 -30.20
CA VAL A 316 -35.21 23.38 -31.38
C VAL A 316 -33.92 22.53 -31.32
N LEU A 317 -34.13 21.22 -31.24
CA LEU A 317 -33.16 20.18 -31.57
C LEU A 317 -32.82 20.25 -33.08
N ALA A 318 -31.62 20.70 -33.41
CA ALA A 318 -31.00 20.48 -34.71
C ALA A 318 -29.95 19.37 -34.61
N SER A 319 -30.19 18.28 -35.31
CA SER A 319 -29.27 17.15 -35.47
C SER A 319 -28.00 17.57 -36.23
N PRO A 320 -26.79 17.27 -35.75
CA PRO A 320 -25.61 17.34 -36.60
C PRO A 320 -25.44 16.04 -37.40
N SER A 321 -25.57 16.19 -38.72
CA SER A 321 -25.16 15.24 -39.75
C SER A 321 -23.74 14.72 -39.51
N GLY A 322 -23.56 13.41 -39.65
CA GLY A 322 -22.26 12.74 -39.52
C GLY A 322 -21.30 13.11 -40.65
N PRO A 323 -19.98 13.05 -40.41
CA PRO A 323 -19.00 13.19 -41.47
C PRO A 323 -18.90 11.89 -42.29
N THR A 324 -19.18 12.04 -43.59
CA THR A 324 -18.83 11.12 -44.67
C THR A 324 -17.32 10.85 -44.63
N ILE A 325 -16.91 9.64 -44.26
CA ILE A 325 -15.53 9.19 -44.38
C ILE A 325 -15.33 8.73 -45.83
N SER A 326 -14.58 9.53 -46.57
CA SER A 326 -14.15 9.26 -47.94
C SER A 326 -13.20 8.07 -47.96
N ALA A 327 -13.55 7.05 -48.76
CA ALA A 327 -12.71 5.91 -49.06
C ALA A 327 -11.50 6.35 -49.91
N GLY A 328 -10.29 6.07 -49.42
CA GLY A 328 -9.03 6.20 -50.14
C GLY A 328 -8.34 4.83 -50.28
N PRO A 329 -7.53 4.62 -51.34
CA PRO A 329 -7.36 3.30 -51.95
C PRO A 329 -6.30 2.40 -51.29
N ALA A 330 -6.66 1.11 -51.29
CA ALA A 330 -5.85 -0.10 -51.48
C ALA A 330 -4.33 -0.09 -51.19
N SER A 331 -3.98 -0.86 -50.17
CA SER A 331 -2.94 -1.90 -50.14
C SER A 331 -1.56 -1.65 -50.75
N ALA A 332 -0.55 -1.62 -49.87
CA ALA A 332 0.72 -2.32 -50.09
C ALA A 332 0.89 -3.35 -48.96
N GLY A 333 0.96 -4.62 -49.34
CA GLY A 333 0.95 -5.77 -48.43
C GLY A 333 2.15 -5.84 -47.50
N LEU A 334 1.87 -6.01 -46.21
CA LEU A 334 2.83 -6.50 -45.22
C LEU A 334 2.73 -8.03 -45.15
N PRO A 335 3.86 -8.77 -45.08
CA PRO A 335 3.84 -10.21 -44.94
C PRO A 335 3.20 -10.63 -43.59
N PRO A 336 2.48 -11.76 -43.55
CA PRO A 336 1.89 -12.26 -42.32
C PRO A 336 2.99 -12.59 -41.32
N ALA A 337 2.98 -11.90 -40.17
CA ALA A 337 3.80 -12.26 -39.04
C ALA A 337 3.41 -13.66 -38.58
N ALA A 338 4.37 -14.59 -38.62
CA ALA A 338 4.20 -15.94 -38.11
C ALA A 338 3.73 -15.88 -36.65
N ALA A 339 2.46 -16.22 -36.43
CA ALA A 339 1.86 -16.30 -35.10
C ALA A 339 2.60 -17.40 -34.32
N LEU A 340 3.31 -17.00 -33.27
CA LEU A 340 3.84 -17.94 -32.29
C LEU A 340 2.66 -18.73 -31.69
N PRO A 341 2.74 -20.06 -31.60
CA PRO A 341 1.68 -20.87 -31.01
C PRO A 341 1.45 -20.44 -29.56
N ALA A 342 0.19 -20.16 -29.22
CA ALA A 342 -0.21 -19.87 -27.85
C ALA A 342 0.17 -21.06 -26.93
N PRO A 343 0.68 -20.82 -25.72
CA PRO A 343 0.98 -21.89 -24.79
C PRO A 343 -0.31 -22.66 -24.47
N SER A 344 -0.32 -23.95 -24.81
CA SER A 344 -1.43 -24.85 -24.49
C SER A 344 -1.72 -24.83 -23.00
N ALA A 345 -2.96 -24.55 -22.62
CA ALA A 345 -3.40 -24.62 -21.23
C ALA A 345 -3.15 -26.04 -20.69
N PRO A 346 -2.61 -26.19 -19.46
CA PRO A 346 -2.41 -27.51 -18.87
C PRO A 346 -3.76 -28.19 -18.68
N SER A 347 -4.07 -29.15 -19.55
CA SER A 347 -5.25 -30.01 -19.46
C SER A 347 -4.93 -31.18 -18.53
N GLY A 348 -4.89 -30.90 -17.22
CA GLY A 348 -4.89 -31.91 -16.18
C GLY A 348 -6.28 -32.01 -15.54
N PRO A 349 -6.78 -33.21 -15.17
CA PRO A 349 -8.03 -33.33 -14.44
C PRO A 349 -7.90 -32.58 -13.10
N LEU A 350 -8.81 -31.62 -12.85
CA LEU A 350 -8.90 -30.95 -11.54
C LEU A 350 -9.17 -32.01 -10.47
N GLN A 351 -8.26 -32.12 -9.50
CA GLN A 351 -8.46 -32.97 -8.34
C GLN A 351 -9.22 -32.18 -7.27
N TYR A 352 -10.22 -32.82 -6.66
CA TYR A 352 -11.02 -32.25 -5.58
C TYR A 352 -10.84 -33.10 -4.32
N GLY A 353 -10.69 -32.44 -3.17
CA GLY A 353 -10.76 -33.03 -1.84
C GLY A 353 -12.04 -32.61 -1.11
N GLU A 354 -12.38 -33.27 -0.01
CA GLU A 354 -13.52 -32.95 0.84
C GLU A 354 -13.10 -33.01 2.30
N ASP A 355 -13.41 -31.97 3.07
CA ASP A 355 -13.21 -31.92 4.53
C ASP A 355 -14.54 -31.59 5.25
N ALA A 356 -14.49 -31.46 6.58
CA ALA A 356 -15.67 -31.12 7.39
C ALA A 356 -16.32 -29.75 7.05
N LYS A 357 -15.68 -28.95 6.19
CA LYS A 357 -16.16 -27.65 5.69
C LYS A 357 -16.59 -27.72 4.21
N GLY A 358 -16.49 -28.88 3.56
CA GLY A 358 -16.96 -29.14 2.21
C GLY A 358 -15.86 -29.45 1.21
N LYS A 359 -16.20 -29.40 -0.08
CA LYS A 359 -15.31 -29.74 -1.19
C LYS A 359 -14.37 -28.59 -1.53
N PHE A 360 -13.11 -28.90 -1.79
CA PHE A 360 -12.07 -27.94 -2.22
C PHE A 360 -11.27 -28.48 -3.40
N ALA A 361 -10.75 -27.59 -4.25
CA ALA A 361 -9.89 -27.96 -5.37
C ALA A 361 -8.41 -27.99 -4.94
N ILE A 362 -7.67 -29.00 -5.40
CA ILE A 362 -6.23 -29.16 -5.15
C ILE A 362 -5.47 -28.72 -6.39
N TYR A 363 -4.60 -27.71 -6.25
CA TYR A 363 -3.73 -27.23 -7.31
C TYR A 363 -2.30 -27.72 -7.07
N ALA A 364 -1.79 -28.56 -7.99
CA ALA A 364 -0.37 -28.88 -8.02
C ALA A 364 0.39 -27.76 -8.74
N LEU A 365 1.23 -27.02 -8.01
CA LEU A 365 2.22 -26.14 -8.64
C LEU A 365 3.41 -26.99 -9.09
N HIS A 366 3.57 -27.16 -10.41
CA HIS A 366 4.82 -27.64 -10.98
C HIS A 366 5.88 -26.54 -10.82
N ALA A 367 7.01 -26.89 -10.19
CA ALA A 367 8.13 -26.00 -9.92
C ALA A 367 9.07 -25.87 -11.13
#